data_AF-A0A5K1A7C5-F1
#
_entry.id   AF-A0A5K1A7C5-F1
#
_cell.length_a   1.000
_cell.length_b   1.000
_cell.length_c   1.000
_cell.angle_alpha   90.00
_cell.angle_beta   90.00
_cell.angle_gamma   90.00
#
_symmetry.space_group_name_H-M   'P 1'
#
loop_
_entity.id
_entity.type
_entity.pdbx_description
1 polymer ?
#
loop_
_entity_poly.entity_id
_entity_poly.type
_entity_poly.pdbx_seq_one_letter_code
_entity_poly.pdbx_strand_id
1 'polypeptide(L)' 'ITEVFSWGNGANYQLGTGKADIQKLPCKVDALQGTHVKFVAAAKFHSVAVGASGELYTWGFGRGGRLGHPDFDVH' A
#
# COMPACT_ATOMS: atom_id res chain seq x y z
N ILE A 1 -3.89 7.86 -16.51
CA ILE A 1 -3.29 6.74 -15.74
C ILE A 1 -2.40 7.37 -14.70
N THR A 2 -2.52 6.97 -13.44
CA THR A 2 -1.71 7.51 -12.35
C THR A 2 -0.71 6.45 -11.92
N GLU A 3 0.48 6.85 -11.53
CA GLU A 3 1.48 5.97 -10.96
C GLU A 3 1.63 6.26 -9.47
N VAL A 4 1.77 5.21 -8.66
CA VAL A 4 1.98 5.31 -7.22
C VAL A 4 3.39 4.85 -6.90
N PHE A 5 4.11 5.70 -6.17
CA PHE A 5 5.44 5.40 -5.65
C PHE A 5 5.44 5.52 -4.13
N SER A 6 6.25 4.70 -3.47
CA SER A 6 6.45 4.72 -2.03
C SER A 6 7.93 4.51 -1.70
N TRP A 7 8.36 5.00 -0.54
CA TRP A 7 9.72 4.89 -0.04
C TRP A 7 9.72 5.09 1.48
N GLY A 8 10.85 4.78 2.12
CA GLY A 8 11.03 4.88 3.56
C GLY A 8 11.16 3.49 4.20
N ASN A 9 10.52 3.31 5.36
CA ASN A 9 10.60 2.07 6.11
C ASN A 9 9.67 0.99 5.51
N GLY A 10 10.25 -0.10 4.99
CA GLY A 10 9.52 -1.22 4.41
C GLY A 10 8.80 -2.12 5.39
N ALA A 11 9.07 -2.01 6.70
CA ALA A 11 8.78 -3.01 7.74
C ALA A 11 7.64 -3.98 7.40
N ASN A 12 6.39 -3.75 7.73
CA ASN A 12 5.33 -4.75 7.54
C ASN A 12 4.80 -4.76 6.10
N TYR A 13 5.67 -4.70 5.10
CA TYR A 13 5.34 -4.53 3.67
C TYR A 13 4.48 -3.29 3.36
N GLN A 14 4.42 -2.33 4.29
CA GLN A 14 3.56 -1.15 4.21
C GLN A 14 3.85 -0.19 3.04
N LEU A 15 4.99 -0.38 2.37
CA LEU A 15 5.32 0.34 1.13
C LEU A 15 4.60 -0.25 -0.09
N GLY A 16 4.18 -1.52 -0.08
CA GLY A 16 3.43 -2.14 -1.19
C GLY A 16 4.28 -2.56 -2.38
N THR A 17 5.61 -2.52 -2.27
CA THR A 17 6.55 -2.83 -3.36
C THR A 17 7.04 -4.29 -3.31
N GLY A 18 6.41 -5.13 -2.49
CA GLY A 18 6.82 -6.51 -2.23
C GLY A 18 8.11 -6.67 -1.39
N LYS A 19 8.60 -5.59 -0.77
CA LYS A 19 9.86 -5.55 -0.02
C LYS A 19 9.64 -5.02 1.40
N ALA A 20 10.28 -5.66 2.38
CA ALA A 20 10.21 -5.28 3.80
C ALA A 20 11.40 -4.42 4.28
N ASP A 21 12.45 -4.28 3.45
CA ASP A 21 13.62 -3.46 3.74
C ASP A 21 13.40 -1.97 3.50
N ILE A 22 14.32 -1.14 4.02
CA ILE A 22 14.27 0.31 3.84
C ILE A 22 14.54 0.65 2.37
N GLN A 23 13.61 1.38 1.77
CA GLN A 23 13.75 1.88 0.40
C GLN A 23 14.08 3.37 0.45
N LYS A 24 15.32 3.71 0.11
CA LYS A 24 15.83 5.09 0.19
C LYS A 24 15.34 5.99 -0.94
N LEU A 25 14.89 5.40 -2.03
CA LEU A 25 14.42 6.09 -3.23
C LEU A 25 12.97 5.67 -3.53
N PRO A 26 12.19 6.53 -4.20
CA PRO A 26 10.86 6.17 -4.68
C PRO A 26 10.90 4.86 -5.48
N CYS A 27 10.07 3.91 -5.08
CA CYS A 27 9.88 2.65 -5.77
C CYS A 27 8.42 2.52 -6.16
N LYS A 28 8.18 1.99 -7.36
CA LYS A 28 6.84 1.88 -7.92
C LYS A 28 6.06 0.78 -7.19
N VAL A 29 4.79 1.05 -6.92
CA VAL A 29 3.83 0.05 -6.43
C VAL A 29 3.19 -0.62 -7.64
N ASP A 30 3.88 -1.61 -8.21
CA ASP A 30 3.47 -2.24 -9.48
C ASP A 30 2.08 -2.90 -9.42
N ALA A 31 1.65 -3.33 -8.23
CA ALA A 31 0.31 -3.89 -8.01
C ALA A 31 -0.83 -2.91 -8.33
N LEU A 32 -0.58 -1.59 -8.35
CA LEU A 32 -1.55 -0.57 -8.70
C LEU A 32 -1.45 -0.11 -10.17
N GLN A 33 -0.58 -0.73 -10.97
CA GLN A 33 -0.47 -0.40 -12.38
C GLN A 33 -1.81 -0.60 -13.11
N GLY A 34 -2.18 0.37 -13.94
CA GLY A 34 -3.46 0.37 -14.66
C GLY A 34 -4.63 0.90 -13.84
N THR A 35 -4.48 1.06 -12.53
CA THR A 35 -5.50 1.68 -11.67
C THR A 35 -5.35 3.19 -11.69
N HIS A 36 -6.45 3.91 -11.94
CA HIS A 36 -6.45 5.37 -11.83
C HIS A 36 -6.62 5.78 -10.36
N VAL A 37 -5.54 5.75 -9.58
CA VAL A 37 -5.56 6.13 -8.17
C VAL A 37 -5.80 7.64 -8.03
N LYS A 38 -6.74 8.03 -7.16
CA LYS A 38 -7.07 9.43 -6.82
C LYS A 38 -6.60 9.86 -5.44
N PHE A 39 -6.63 8.95 -4.48
CA PHE A 39 -6.25 9.24 -3.09
C PHE A 39 -5.31 8.18 -2.56
N VAL A 40 -4.38 8.62 -1.72
CA VAL A 40 -3.47 7.76 -0.95
C VAL A 40 -3.41 8.25 0.49
N ALA A 41 -3.28 7.33 1.43
CA ALA A 41 -3.03 7.63 2.83
C ALA A 41 -1.93 6.70 3.38
N ALA A 42 -0.94 7.29 4.04
CA ALA A 42 0.10 6.55 4.75
C ALA A 42 -0.23 6.57 6.25
N ALA A 43 -0.47 5.40 6.82
CA ALA A 43 -0.68 5.23 8.25
C ALA A 43 0.60 4.71 8.92
N LYS A 44 0.56 4.52 10.24
CA LYS A 44 1.75 4.10 11.01
C LYS A 44 2.38 2.78 10.51
N PHE A 45 1.55 1.83 10.07
CA PHE A 45 1.98 0.47 9.70
C PHE A 45 1.25 -0.11 8.49
N HIS A 46 0.43 0.68 7.81
CA HIS A 46 -0.32 0.25 6.64
C HIS A 46 -0.56 1.44 5.72
N SER A 47 -1.01 1.15 4.51
CA SER A 47 -1.27 2.14 3.48
C SER A 47 -2.61 1.85 2.82
N VAL A 48 -3.22 2.90 2.29
CA VAL A 48 -4.53 2.86 1.64
C VAL A 48 -4.46 3.64 0.33
N ALA A 49 -5.09 3.12 -0.72
CA ALA A 49 -5.34 3.83 -1.97
C ALA A 49 -6.80 3.71 -2.39
N VAL A 50 -7.32 4.77 -3.00
CA VAL A 50 -8.68 4.79 -3.58
C VAL A 50 -8.60 5.09 -5.07
N GLY A 51 -9.14 4.18 -5.88
CA GLY A 51 -9.28 4.31 -7.33
C GLY A 51 -10.36 5.30 -7.74
N ALA A 52 -10.30 5.78 -8.98
CA ALA A 52 -11.24 6.73 -9.52
C ALA A 52 -12.68 6.19 -9.65
N SER A 53 -12.86 4.86 -9.65
CA SER A 53 -14.19 4.23 -9.68
C SER A 53 -14.67 3.79 -8.29
N GLY A 54 -13.90 4.10 -7.23
CA GLY A 54 -14.24 3.81 -5.84
C GLY A 54 -13.64 2.53 -5.29
N GLU A 55 -12.73 1.88 -6.04
CA GLU A 55 -11.99 0.72 -5.56
C GLU A 55 -11.11 1.10 -4.36
N LEU A 56 -11.13 0.27 -3.31
CA LEU A 56 -10.32 0.47 -2.11
C LEU A 56 -9.22 -0.60 -2.05
N TYR A 57 -7.98 -0.16 -1.88
CA TYR A 57 -6.82 -1.03 -1.73
C TYR A 57 -6.15 -0.73 -0.39
N THR A 58 -5.87 -1.77 0.38
CA THR A 58 -5.19 -1.70 1.69
C THR A 58 -4.07 -2.73 1.74
N TRP A 59 -2.89 -2.33 2.21
CA TRP A 59 -1.73 -3.21 2.37
C TRP A 59 -0.89 -2.77 3.58
N GLY A 60 -0.07 -3.68 4.10
CA GLY A 60 0.80 -3.50 5.24
C GLY A 60 0.48 -4.45 6.40
N PHE A 61 0.62 -3.95 7.64
CA PHE A 61 0.38 -4.72 8.85
C PHE A 61 -1.12 -4.88 9.16
N GLY A 62 -1.68 -6.09 9.05
CA GLY A 62 -3.12 -6.33 9.22
C GLY A 62 -3.63 -6.57 10.63
N ARG A 63 -2.75 -6.77 11.62
CA ARG A 63 -3.15 -7.10 13.00
C ARG A 63 -4.22 -6.14 13.53
N GLY A 64 -5.31 -6.71 14.04
CA GLY A 64 -6.48 -5.95 14.50
C GLY A 64 -7.46 -5.55 13.39
N GLY A 65 -7.40 -6.18 12.22
CA GLY A 65 -8.40 -6.03 11.15
C GLY A 65 -8.29 -4.74 10.36
N ARG A 66 -7.19 -3.99 10.49
CA ARG A 66 -7.08 -2.63 9.92
C ARG A 66 -7.02 -2.58 8.40
N LEU A 67 -6.78 -3.71 7.74
CA LEU A 67 -6.80 -3.79 6.27
C LEU A 67 -8.21 -4.08 5.74
N GLY A 68 -9.12 -4.61 6.56
CA GLY A 68 -10.47 -4.95 6.12
C GLY A 68 -10.57 -6.24 5.27
N HIS A 69 -9.49 -7.03 5.21
CA HIS A 69 -9.47 -8.33 4.54
C HIS A 69 -9.96 -9.45 5.50
N PRO A 70 -10.41 -10.61 4.97
CA PRO A 70 -10.75 -11.77 5.80
C PRO A 70 -9.57 -12.28 6.63
N ASP A 71 -8.36 -12.14 6.09
CA ASP A 71 -7.11 -12.53 6.74
C ASP A 71 -6.51 -11.34 7.51
N PHE A 72 -5.98 -11.63 8.70
CA PHE A 72 -5.51 -10.61 9.66
C PHE A 72 -3.98 -10.42 9.68
N ASP A 73 -3.27 -11.08 8.76
CA ASP A 73 -1.81 -11.12 8.71
C ASP A 73 -1.23 -9.92 7.96
N VAL A 74 -0.13 -10.10 7.25
CA VAL A 74 0.58 -9.04 6.51
C VAL A 74 0.34 -9.24 5.03
N HIS A 75 -0.02 -8.16 4.34
CA HIS A 75 -0.30 -8.15 2.91
C HIS A 75 0.46 -7.05 2.21
#